data_AF-Q4CA13-F1
#
_entry.id   AF-Q4CA13-F1
#
_cell.length_a   1.000
_cell.length_b   1.000
_cell.length_c   1.000
_cell.angle_alpha   90.00
_cell.angle_beta   90.00
_cell.angle_gamma   90.00
#
_symmetry.space_group_name_H-M   'P 1'
#
loop_
_entity.id
_entity.type
_entity.pdbx_description
1 polymer ?
#
loop_
_entity_poly.entity_id
_entity_poly.type
_entity_poly.pdbx_seq_one_letter_code
_entity_poly.pdbx_strand_id
1 'polypeptide(L)'
;MFFIQSPIATLGCLILWFGWFGFNAGSTLELNSPAVAHILVNTLVAGATGGIIGTLSAWFMFDNKPSLTFIINGILAGCVSITASCAYVHLLSAVFIGMVGGWFVVWATDFIDRFGIDDPVGAIPVHLFCGFWGTLAVGFFSAGPGVVDWVISEKAFPIGGNRLD
;
A
#
# COMPACT_ATOMS: atom_id res chain seq x y z
N MET A 1 -22.71 -14.49 3.38
CA MET A 1 -21.93 -14.42 4.63
C MET A 1 -21.65 -12.95 4.92
N PHE A 2 -22.67 -12.25 5.41
CA PHE A 2 -22.60 -10.85 5.86
C PHE A 2 -22.92 -10.88 7.36
N PHE A 3 -22.49 -9.87 8.11
CA PHE A 3 -22.63 -9.76 9.58
C PHE A 3 -21.51 -10.44 10.38
N ILE A 4 -20.35 -9.79 10.44
CA ILE A 4 -19.63 -9.34 11.67
C ILE A 4 -18.56 -8.35 11.18
N GLN A 5 -18.96 -7.10 11.02
CA GLN A 5 -18.05 -5.97 10.83
C GLN A 5 -17.75 -5.44 12.23
N SER A 6 -16.81 -6.11 12.91
CA SER A 6 -16.58 -5.95 14.33
C SER A 6 -15.69 -4.74 14.63
N PRO A 7 -15.90 -4.07 15.78
CA PRO A 7 -14.96 -3.07 16.29
C PRO A 7 -13.52 -3.56 16.36
N ILE A 8 -13.31 -4.88 16.53
CA ILE A 8 -11.97 -5.47 16.57
C ILE A 8 -11.28 -5.55 15.21
N ALA A 9 -12.02 -5.75 14.11
CA ALA A 9 -11.46 -5.68 12.76
C ALA A 9 -11.02 -4.25 12.42
N THR A 10 -11.84 -3.26 12.76
CA THR A 10 -11.48 -1.84 12.59
C THR A 10 -10.28 -1.46 13.45
N LEU A 11 -10.24 -1.89 14.71
CA LEU A 11 -9.08 -1.69 15.58
C LEU A 11 -7.83 -2.35 15.00
N GLY A 12 -7.95 -3.58 14.50
CA GLY A 12 -6.87 -4.28 13.82
C GLY A 12 -6.34 -3.50 12.61
N CYS A 13 -7.24 -2.97 11.78
CA CYS A 13 -6.87 -2.09 10.66
C CYS A 13 -6.10 -0.86 11.14
N LEU A 14 -6.56 -0.19 12.20
CA LEU A 14 -5.88 1.00 12.74
C LEU A 14 -4.49 0.66 13.29
N ILE A 15 -4.35 -0.45 14.02
CA ILE A 15 -3.07 -0.93 14.53
C ILE A 15 -2.13 -1.26 13.37
N LEU A 16 -2.61 -1.95 12.34
CA LEU A 16 -1.80 -2.29 11.17
C LEU A 16 -1.40 -1.05 10.37
N TRP A 17 -2.32 -0.11 10.16
CA TRP A 17 -2.03 1.10 9.41
C TRP A 17 -1.01 1.97 10.14
N PHE A 18 -1.14 2.13 11.46
CA PHE A 18 -0.14 2.80 12.28
C PHE A 18 1.19 2.02 12.30
N GLY A 19 1.14 0.70 12.46
CA GLY A 19 2.32 -0.17 12.44
C GLY A 19 3.09 -0.11 11.12
N TRP A 20 2.38 0.14 10.00
CA TRP A 20 2.98 0.27 8.68
C TRP A 20 3.95 1.46 8.56
N PHE A 21 3.80 2.47 9.41
CA PHE A 21 4.75 3.57 9.51
C PHE A 21 6.11 3.07 9.99
N GLY A 22 6.10 2.24 11.05
CA GLY A 22 7.31 1.58 11.54
C GLY A 22 7.89 0.59 10.54
N PHE A 23 7.03 -0.15 9.82
CA PHE A 23 7.47 -1.09 8.79
C PHE A 23 8.20 -0.38 7.63
N ASN A 24 7.57 0.63 7.03
CA ASN A 24 8.13 1.31 5.86
C ASN A 24 9.28 2.24 6.26
N ALA A 25 9.09 3.13 7.24
CA ALA A 25 10.13 4.07 7.62
C ALA A 25 11.29 3.38 8.36
N GLY A 26 11.01 2.35 9.16
CA GLY A 26 12.04 1.55 9.82
C GLY A 26 12.90 0.73 8.87
N SER A 27 12.44 0.47 7.64
CA SER A 27 13.24 -0.18 6.59
C SER A 27 14.42 0.68 6.10
N THR A 28 14.49 1.96 6.50
CA THR A 28 15.68 2.79 6.32
C THR A 28 16.86 2.37 7.20
N LEU A 29 16.60 1.63 8.30
CA LEU A 29 17.57 1.25 9.33
C LEU A 29 18.33 2.43 9.97
N GLU A 30 17.84 3.66 9.76
CA GLU A 30 18.43 4.89 10.28
C GLU A 30 17.34 5.91 10.64
N LEU A 31 17.21 6.22 11.94
CA LEU A 31 16.16 7.13 12.44
C LEU A 31 16.37 8.59 12.03
N ASN A 32 17.60 9.01 11.73
CA ASN A 32 17.94 10.38 11.33
C ASN A 32 17.96 10.56 9.81
N SER A 33 17.55 9.55 9.04
CA SER A 33 17.53 9.64 7.59
C SER A 33 16.52 10.69 7.14
N PRO A 34 16.91 11.62 6.23
CA PRO A 34 15.99 12.59 5.66
C PRO A 34 14.81 11.94 4.89
N ALA A 35 14.92 10.65 4.53
CA ALA A 35 13.87 9.90 3.86
C ALA A 35 12.68 9.52 4.78
N VAL A 36 12.87 9.49 6.11
CA VAL A 36 11.87 8.99 7.06
C VAL A 36 10.56 9.75 6.94
N ALA A 37 10.60 11.08 6.98
CA ALA A 37 9.40 11.91 6.89
C ALA A 37 8.63 11.68 5.59
N HIS A 38 9.35 11.56 4.46
CA HIS A 38 8.75 11.30 3.16
C HIS A 38 8.08 9.92 3.08
N ILE A 39 8.76 8.88 3.55
CA ILE A 39 8.24 7.51 3.57
C ILE A 39 6.95 7.45 4.39
N LEU A 40 6.91 8.12 5.55
CA LEU A 40 5.73 8.18 6.40
C LEU A 40 4.55 8.83 5.68
N VAL A 41 4.77 9.98 5.02
CA VAL A 41 3.70 10.68 4.29
C VAL A 41 3.22 9.84 3.10
N ASN A 42 4.13 9.26 2.32
CA ASN A 42 3.78 8.36 1.21
C ASN A 42 2.95 7.16 1.68
N THR A 43 3.33 6.56 2.81
CA THR A 43 2.61 5.44 3.42
C THR A 43 1.21 5.83 3.85
N LEU A 44 1.07 6.98 4.49
CA LEU A 44 -0.23 7.51 4.94
C LEU A 44 -1.16 7.78 3.75
N VAL A 45 -0.70 8.52 2.73
CA VAL A 45 -1.56 8.90 1.60
C VAL A 45 -1.93 7.70 0.73
N ALA A 46 -1.02 6.73 0.55
CA ALA A 46 -1.33 5.52 -0.19
C ALA A 46 -2.38 4.66 0.53
N GLY A 47 -2.25 4.48 1.85
CA GLY A 47 -3.28 3.80 2.65
C GLY A 47 -4.62 4.52 2.61
N ALA A 48 -4.64 5.85 2.77
CA ALA A 48 -5.88 6.63 2.74
C ALA A 48 -6.58 6.53 1.38
N THR A 49 -5.83 6.68 0.29
CA THR A 49 -6.38 6.64 -1.07
C THR A 49 -6.79 5.23 -1.49
N GLY A 50 -6.07 4.20 -1.05
CA GLY A 50 -6.50 2.81 -1.18
C GLY A 50 -7.82 2.53 -0.46
N GLY A 51 -7.99 3.04 0.76
CA GLY A 51 -9.26 2.95 1.49
C GLY A 51 -10.42 3.61 0.75
N ILE A 52 -10.22 4.84 0.26
CA ILE A 52 -11.23 5.58 -0.50
C ILE A 52 -11.60 4.83 -1.78
N ILE A 53 -10.62 4.43 -2.59
CA ILE A 53 -10.90 3.77 -3.87
C ILE A 53 -11.44 2.36 -3.68
N GLY A 54 -10.97 1.60 -2.68
CA GLY A 54 -11.57 0.30 -2.35
C GLY A 54 -13.03 0.43 -1.97
N THR A 55 -13.37 1.45 -1.18
CA THR A 55 -14.76 1.74 -0.81
C THR A 55 -15.61 2.11 -2.03
N LEU A 56 -15.13 3.04 -2.86
CA LEU A 56 -15.85 3.50 -4.05
C LEU A 56 -16.01 2.37 -5.07
N SER A 57 -14.95 1.59 -5.31
CA SER A 57 -14.97 0.48 -6.27
C SER A 57 -15.98 -0.58 -5.84
N ALA A 58 -15.98 -0.98 -4.55
CA ALA A 58 -16.94 -1.93 -4.02
C ALA A 58 -18.39 -1.40 -4.05
N TRP A 59 -18.56 -0.10 -3.78
CA TRP A 59 -19.87 0.57 -3.85
C TRP A 59 -20.46 0.41 -5.24
N PHE A 60 -19.70 0.75 -6.28
CA PHE A 60 -20.18 0.70 -7.67
C PHE A 60 -20.28 -0.71 -8.24
N MET A 61 -19.48 -1.66 -7.75
CA MET A 61 -19.41 -3.02 -8.30
C MET A 61 -20.44 -4.00 -7.71
N PHE A 62 -20.76 -3.89 -6.43
CA PHE A 62 -21.62 -4.86 -5.74
C PHE A 62 -23.01 -4.32 -5.39
N ASP A 63 -23.11 -3.47 -4.36
CA ASP A 63 -24.37 -3.30 -3.63
C ASP A 63 -24.86 -1.84 -3.48
N ASN A 64 -24.28 -0.90 -4.23
CA ASN A 64 -24.61 0.54 -4.12
C ASN A 64 -24.55 1.09 -2.67
N LYS A 65 -23.75 0.44 -1.81
CA LYS A 65 -23.55 0.81 -0.41
C LYS A 65 -22.09 0.61 -0.03
N PRO A 66 -21.52 1.46 0.85
CA PRO A 66 -20.17 1.29 1.34
C PRO A 66 -20.08 0.03 2.22
N SER A 67 -19.05 -0.79 1.98
CA SER A 67 -18.75 -2.00 2.75
C SER A 67 -17.54 -1.78 3.65
N LEU A 68 -17.68 -2.03 4.96
CA LEU A 68 -16.58 -1.88 5.90
C LEU A 68 -15.40 -2.82 5.58
N THR A 69 -15.69 -4.01 5.04
CA THR A 69 -14.65 -4.96 4.61
C THR A 69 -13.74 -4.34 3.56
N PHE A 70 -14.31 -3.65 2.57
CA PHE A 70 -13.54 -3.00 1.51
C PHE A 70 -12.94 -1.65 1.92
N ILE A 71 -13.47 -0.99 2.95
CA ILE A 71 -12.76 0.12 3.62
C ILE A 71 -11.46 -0.40 4.24
N ILE A 72 -11.55 -1.44 5.09
CA ILE A 72 -10.40 -2.02 5.80
C ILE A 72 -9.40 -2.57 4.81
N ASN A 73 -9.83 -3.45 3.90
CA ASN A 73 -8.95 -4.07 2.93
C ASN A 73 -8.41 -3.06 1.90
N GLY A 74 -9.15 -2.00 1.59
CA GLY A 74 -8.66 -0.90 0.76
C GLY A 74 -7.50 -0.15 1.42
N ILE A 75 -7.58 0.14 2.72
CA ILE A 75 -6.49 0.78 3.46
C ILE A 75 -5.25 -0.10 3.44
N LEU A 76 -5.41 -1.38 3.77
CA LEU A 76 -4.30 -2.34 3.78
C LEU A 76 -3.72 -2.54 2.36
N ALA A 77 -4.55 -2.60 1.33
CA ALA A 77 -4.11 -2.69 -0.06
C ALA A 77 -3.27 -1.48 -0.49
N GLY A 78 -3.64 -0.28 -0.06
CA GLY A 78 -2.83 0.93 -0.27
C GLY A 78 -1.47 0.85 0.42
N CYS A 79 -1.44 0.42 1.68
CA CYS A 79 -0.20 0.20 2.44
C CYS A 79 0.71 -0.85 1.79
N VAL A 80 0.15 -1.99 1.36
CA VAL A 80 0.91 -3.03 0.66
C VAL A 80 1.44 -2.50 -0.67
N SER A 81 0.63 -1.82 -1.46
CA SER A 81 1.01 -1.33 -2.79
C SER A 81 2.18 -0.34 -2.76
N ILE A 82 2.26 0.51 -1.73
CA ILE A 82 3.35 1.49 -1.61
C ILE A 82 4.62 0.91 -0.97
N THR A 83 4.55 -0.26 -0.34
CA THR A 83 5.61 -0.80 0.52
C THR A 83 6.97 -0.84 -0.19
N ALA A 84 7.03 -1.36 -1.42
CA ALA A 84 8.29 -1.49 -2.16
C ALA A 84 8.85 -0.15 -2.68
N SER A 85 7.97 0.84 -2.90
CA SER A 85 8.30 2.07 -3.62
C SER A 85 8.27 3.33 -2.75
N CYS A 86 7.88 3.21 -1.48
CA CYS A 86 7.61 4.33 -0.57
C CYS A 86 8.76 5.35 -0.42
N ALA A 87 10.01 4.92 -0.52
CA ALA A 87 11.18 5.79 -0.43
C ALA A 87 11.56 6.47 -1.77
N TYR A 88 11.06 5.93 -2.89
CA TYR A 88 11.58 6.22 -4.22
C TYR A 88 10.58 6.94 -5.12
N VAL A 89 9.34 7.18 -4.67
CA VAL A 89 8.29 7.80 -5.49
C VAL A 89 7.85 9.14 -4.93
N HIS A 90 7.38 10.03 -5.80
CA HIS A 90 6.74 11.27 -5.38
C HIS A 90 5.41 11.03 -4.68
N LEU A 91 4.96 12.04 -3.93
CA LEU A 91 3.70 12.00 -3.20
C LEU A 91 2.48 11.71 -4.10
N LEU A 92 2.43 12.32 -5.29
CA LEU A 92 1.34 12.09 -6.25
C LEU A 92 1.36 10.67 -6.81
N SER A 93 2.55 10.11 -7.03
CA SER A 93 2.70 8.71 -7.42
C SER A 93 2.23 7.79 -6.30
N ALA A 94 2.54 8.08 -5.03
CA ALA A 94 2.06 7.31 -3.89
C ALA A 94 0.52 7.31 -3.79
N VAL A 95 -0.12 8.45 -4.03
CA VAL A 95 -1.58 8.56 -4.17
C VAL A 95 -2.09 7.64 -5.27
N PHE A 96 -1.50 7.69 -6.47
CA PHE A 96 -1.92 6.84 -7.58
C PHE A 96 -1.73 5.35 -7.32
N ILE A 97 -0.60 4.96 -6.73
CA ILE A 97 -0.29 3.59 -6.37
C ILE A 97 -1.32 3.06 -5.36
N GLY A 98 -1.66 3.86 -4.34
CA GLY A 98 -2.70 3.54 -3.37
C GLY A 98 -4.08 3.39 -4.01
N MET A 99 -4.47 4.31 -4.90
CA MET A 99 -5.73 4.23 -5.65
C MET A 99 -5.85 2.93 -6.45
N VAL A 100 -4.82 2.57 -7.21
CA VAL A 100 -4.83 1.33 -8.00
C VAL A 100 -4.88 0.12 -7.09
N GLY A 101 -4.14 0.10 -5.98
CA GLY A 101 -4.23 -0.97 -4.97
C GLY A 101 -5.63 -1.14 -4.40
N GLY A 102 -6.29 -0.03 -4.04
CA GLY A 102 -7.67 -0.02 -3.57
C GLY A 102 -8.68 -0.56 -4.59
N TRP A 103 -8.49 -0.29 -5.88
CA TRP A 103 -9.31 -0.90 -6.93
C TRP A 103 -9.00 -2.39 -7.11
N PHE A 104 -7.71 -2.75 -7.10
CA PHE A 104 -7.25 -4.12 -7.32
C PHE A 104 -7.72 -5.08 -6.25
N VAL A 105 -7.77 -4.67 -4.98
CA VAL A 105 -8.25 -5.55 -3.91
C VAL A 105 -9.72 -5.94 -4.12
N VAL A 106 -10.57 -5.01 -4.58
CA VAL A 106 -11.98 -5.27 -4.87
C VAL A 106 -12.13 -6.25 -6.02
N TRP A 107 -11.41 -5.99 -7.11
CA TRP A 107 -11.42 -6.86 -8.28
C TRP A 107 -10.88 -8.27 -7.97
N ALA A 108 -9.78 -8.34 -7.22
CA ALA A 108 -9.15 -9.61 -6.85
C ALA A 108 -10.01 -10.42 -5.88
N THR A 109 -10.72 -9.79 -4.95
CA THR A 109 -11.70 -10.48 -4.09
C THR A 109 -12.78 -11.14 -4.95
N ASP A 110 -13.44 -10.38 -5.85
CA ASP A 110 -14.46 -10.95 -6.74
C ASP A 110 -13.90 -12.08 -7.63
N PHE A 111 -12.66 -11.91 -8.13
CA PHE A 111 -12.00 -12.94 -8.91
C PHE A 111 -11.81 -14.23 -8.12
N ILE A 112 -11.28 -14.15 -6.89
CA ILE A 112 -11.03 -15.32 -6.02
C ILE A 112 -12.35 -15.99 -5.59
N ASP A 113 -13.38 -15.20 -5.27
CA ASP A 113 -14.71 -15.69 -4.89
C ASP A 113 -15.35 -16.54 -6.00
N ARG A 114 -15.14 -16.17 -7.28
CA ARG A 114 -15.62 -16.95 -8.44
C ARG A 114 -14.97 -18.33 -8.56
N PHE A 115 -13.80 -18.55 -7.96
CA PHE A 115 -13.16 -19.87 -7.88
C PHE A 115 -13.60 -20.67 -6.65
N GLY A 116 -14.47 -20.11 -5.79
CA GLY A 116 -14.94 -20.76 -4.57
C GLY A 116 -13.84 -20.94 -3.52
N ILE A 117 -12.79 -20.11 -3.56
CA ILE A 117 -11.72 -20.11 -2.57
C ILE A 117 -12.16 -19.24 -1.39
N ASP A 118 -12.23 -19.84 -0.21
CA ASP A 118 -12.57 -19.12 1.02
C ASP A 118 -11.33 -18.42 1.58
N ASP A 119 -11.26 -17.09 1.41
CA ASP A 119 -10.26 -16.22 2.02
C ASP A 119 -10.90 -15.42 3.17
N PRO A 120 -10.80 -15.90 4.43
CA PRO A 120 -11.59 -15.38 5.55
C PRO A 120 -11.27 -13.93 5.92
N VAL A 121 -10.10 -13.42 5.52
CA VAL A 121 -9.64 -12.06 5.85
C VAL A 121 -9.36 -11.21 4.62
N GLY A 122 -9.33 -11.80 3.42
CA GLY A 122 -8.94 -11.11 2.19
C GLY A 122 -7.41 -10.97 2.06
N ALA A 123 -6.63 -11.88 2.65
CA ALA A 123 -5.17 -11.82 2.63
C ALA A 123 -4.61 -12.00 1.22
N ILE A 124 -5.22 -12.84 0.38
CA ILE A 124 -4.77 -13.10 -0.98
C ILE A 124 -4.92 -11.83 -1.85
N PRO A 125 -6.12 -11.22 -1.98
CA PRO A 125 -6.29 -9.94 -2.68
C PRO A 125 -5.34 -8.84 -2.18
N VAL A 126 -5.22 -8.67 -0.86
CA VAL A 126 -4.40 -7.61 -0.27
C VAL A 126 -2.92 -7.84 -0.50
N HIS A 127 -2.38 -9.03 -0.20
CA HIS A 127 -0.93 -9.24 -0.23
C HIS A 127 -0.41 -9.73 -1.58
N LEU A 128 -1.10 -10.66 -2.23
CA LEU A 128 -0.62 -11.22 -3.49
C LEU A 128 -0.84 -10.23 -4.64
N PHE A 129 -2.08 -9.79 -4.85
CA PHE A 129 -2.42 -8.94 -6.00
C PHE A 129 -1.93 -7.50 -5.82
N CYS A 130 -2.18 -6.89 -4.66
CA CYS A 130 -1.70 -5.52 -4.42
C CYS A 130 -0.17 -5.48 -4.19
N GLY A 131 0.44 -6.54 -3.65
CA GLY A 131 1.89 -6.66 -3.56
C GLY A 131 2.57 -6.84 -4.92
N PHE A 132 1.96 -7.62 -5.81
CA PHE A 132 2.37 -7.72 -7.21
C PHE A 132 2.32 -6.35 -7.89
N TRP A 133 1.19 -5.64 -7.78
CA TRP A 133 1.06 -4.28 -8.29
C TRP A 133 2.10 -3.34 -7.69
N GLY A 134 2.29 -3.36 -6.37
CA GLY A 134 3.25 -2.51 -5.69
C GLY A 134 4.69 -2.72 -6.15
N THR A 135 5.04 -3.97 -6.45
CA THR A 135 6.36 -4.33 -7.00
C THR A 135 6.55 -3.77 -8.42
N LEU A 136 5.53 -3.89 -9.27
CA LEU A 136 5.53 -3.27 -10.61
C LEU A 136 5.59 -1.75 -10.54
N ALA A 137 4.89 -1.15 -9.57
CA ALA A 137 4.84 0.29 -9.39
C ALA A 137 6.23 0.90 -9.10
N VAL A 138 7.16 0.14 -8.50
CA VAL A 138 8.56 0.56 -8.38
C VAL A 138 9.14 0.86 -9.77
N GLY A 139 9.00 -0.07 -10.71
CA GLY A 139 9.55 0.08 -12.06
C GLY A 139 8.92 1.23 -12.86
N PHE A 140 7.63 1.52 -12.62
CA PHE A 140 6.93 2.59 -13.34
C PHE A 140 7.12 3.99 -12.74
N PHE A 141 7.23 4.08 -11.41
CA PHE A 141 7.13 5.37 -10.71
C PHE A 141 8.37 5.76 -9.93
N SER A 142 9.40 4.89 -9.85
CA SER A 142 10.64 5.24 -9.16
C SER A 142 11.24 6.49 -9.78
N ALA A 143 11.37 7.51 -8.96
CA ALA A 143 12.12 8.70 -9.25
C ALA A 143 13.61 8.32 -9.29
N GLY A 144 14.30 8.69 -10.38
CA GLY A 144 15.72 8.45 -10.52
C GLY A 144 16.56 9.26 -9.52
N PRO A 145 17.89 9.08 -9.52
CA PRO A 145 18.80 9.85 -8.69
C PRO A 145 18.58 11.35 -8.81
N GLY A 146 18.52 12.05 -7.67
CA GLY A 146 18.41 13.53 -7.63
C GLY A 146 17.01 14.14 -7.76
N VAL A 147 15.96 13.33 -7.87
CA VAL A 147 14.58 13.82 -8.05
C VAL A 147 13.83 13.97 -6.71
N VAL A 148 14.28 13.27 -5.68
CA VAL A 148 13.85 13.41 -4.28
C VAL A 148 15.12 13.59 -3.45
N ASP A 149 15.14 14.57 -2.54
CA ASP A 149 16.37 15.13 -1.95
C ASP A 149 17.28 14.08 -1.27
N TRP A 150 16.74 12.98 -0.76
CA TRP A 150 17.51 11.89 -0.15
C TRP A 150 17.97 10.80 -1.14
N VAL A 151 17.45 10.78 -2.37
CA VAL A 151 17.88 9.87 -3.46
C VAL A 151 19.09 10.47 -4.22
N ILE A 152 19.77 11.47 -3.63
CA ILE A 152 20.93 12.16 -4.22
C ILE A 152 22.24 11.36 -4.10
N SER A 153 22.33 10.33 -3.25
CA SER A 153 23.59 9.59 -3.11
C SER A 153 23.51 8.24 -3.79
N GLU A 154 24.48 7.92 -4.65
CA GLU A 154 24.77 6.55 -5.12
C GLU A 154 24.94 5.57 -3.94
N LYS A 155 25.13 6.07 -2.71
CA LYS A 155 25.15 5.30 -1.45
C LYS A 155 23.77 4.89 -0.92
N ALA A 156 22.67 5.37 -1.50
CA ALA A 156 21.30 5.11 -1.03
C ALA A 156 20.68 3.84 -1.63
N PHE A 157 21.40 3.10 -2.48
CA PHE A 157 20.96 1.77 -2.91
C PHE A 157 21.17 0.75 -1.78
N PRO A 158 20.13 -0.04 -1.39
CA PRO A 158 20.27 -1.14 -0.43
C PRO A 158 21.11 -2.33 -0.93
N ILE A 159 21.75 -2.21 -2.10
CA ILE A 159 22.51 -3.28 -2.73
C ILE A 159 23.85 -2.67 -3.10
N GLY A 160 24.92 -3.18 -2.47
CA GLY A 160 26.27 -2.63 -2.51
C GLY A 160 26.85 -2.50 -3.91
N GLY A 161 26.52 -1.39 -4.58
CA GLY A 161 27.24 -0.90 -5.75
C GLY A 161 28.61 -0.42 -5.26
N ASN A 162 29.65 -1.08 -5.73
CA ASN A 162 31.03 -0.78 -5.38
C ASN A 162 31.35 0.70 -5.57
N ARG A 163 31.99 1.27 -4.54
CA ARG A 163 32.68 2.56 -4.57
C ARG A 163 33.64 2.58 -5.76
N LEU A 164 33.33 3.39 -6.76
CA LEU A 164 34.29 3.84 -7.77
C LEU A 164 34.60 5.31 -7.49
N ASP A 165 35.18 5.55 -6.32
CA ASP A 165 35.91 6.75 -5.95
C ASP A 165 37.07 6.39 -5.00
#